data_AF-A0A847DNR1-F1
#
_entry.id   AF-A0A847DNR1-F1
#
_cell.length_a   1.000
_cell.length_b   1.000
_cell.length_c   1.000
_cell.angle_alpha   90.00
_cell.angle_beta   90.00
_cell.angle_gamma   90.00
#
_symmetry.space_group_name_H-M   'P 1'
#
loop_
_entity.id
_entity.type
_entity.pdbx_description
1 polymer ?
#
loop_
_entity_poly.entity_id
_entity_poly.type
_entity_poly.pdbx_seq_one_letter_code
_entity_poly.pdbx_strand_id
1 'polypeptide(L)'
;MKLLSAMITITATMMLLNTNADAARTTPPVVAMDDLGRALTMPTTDTSRTSRTVGLFYFLWLGEHGETGPHDNTRITTEHPEAIHDANHPAWGPMGAQHFWGEPLYGYYYSSDEWVMRKHIEELTNANIDFLYIDVTNTFIYENNAKKLMQIMHEFNEQGFRAPQIVFYTNTASGQVAQQLYDKIYANKYCPDTWYSIDGKPLIIAYLDQMTPALREFFAVREPQWPNEASRDNAWPWMDFTRPQRVFKDSNGNPEVVNVSVAQHAGTVRFSDSAFYGDHTNRGRSWHNGAPGVSENAYQFGYNVQEQWDRAMAVNVPYVLVTGWNEWVAGRMKLDEDKPISFVDCASTEYSRDIEPARGKYFDNYYIQLIANVRKYKGITPLTTDTQNITIDPTNANWTQQWQKVTTTFHDYRGDTTPRNAKAFGTTLTNNTGRNDITLAKVAHDDNNIYFYAETAAPLTTPTAHNPLSSAGAGGDPKKQGTWMQVLVNTDNKQTGWYGYDYIINKEWQQPGTTTLAKAMKDGKEYSFENIARIPCATNGNKIMVVVPRSALGINSDNISLQFKWIDSTTNINTIEQLYIDGDAAPIGRPDFPYIAGSNHK
;
A
#
# COMPACT_ATOMS: atom_id res chain seq x y z
N MET A 1 -29.95 39.84 -56.86
CA MET A 1 -28.79 39.92 -55.96
C MET A 1 -29.33 39.86 -54.54
N LYS A 2 -29.18 38.71 -53.87
CA LYS A 2 -28.25 38.50 -52.74
C LYS A 2 -28.62 39.38 -51.53
N LEU A 3 -28.90 38.91 -50.33
CA LEU A 3 -28.68 37.60 -49.71
C LEU A 3 -29.47 37.57 -48.38
N LEU A 4 -29.76 36.35 -47.94
CA LEU A 4 -30.36 35.94 -46.68
C LEU A 4 -29.77 36.63 -45.43
N SER A 5 -30.60 36.82 -44.41
CA SER A 5 -30.18 36.67 -43.01
C SER A 5 -31.25 35.90 -42.26
N ALA A 6 -31.01 34.61 -42.13
CA ALA A 6 -31.76 33.73 -41.23
C ALA A 6 -31.33 34.04 -39.79
N MET A 7 -32.25 34.53 -38.97
CA MET A 7 -32.10 34.51 -37.52
C MET A 7 -32.23 33.06 -37.06
N ILE A 8 -31.10 32.45 -36.72
CA ILE A 8 -31.05 31.20 -35.97
C ILE A 8 -31.30 31.57 -34.51
N THR A 9 -32.51 31.29 -34.04
CA THR A 9 -32.84 31.27 -32.61
C THR A 9 -32.08 30.11 -31.98
N ILE A 10 -30.95 30.38 -31.33
CA ILE A 10 -30.28 29.39 -30.48
C ILE A 10 -31.09 29.30 -29.19
N THR A 11 -31.98 28.32 -29.12
CA THR A 11 -32.56 27.86 -27.86
C THR A 11 -31.42 27.29 -27.03
N ALA A 12 -31.00 28.01 -26.00
CA ALA A 12 -30.05 27.51 -25.01
C ALA A 12 -30.76 26.40 -24.21
N THR A 13 -30.60 25.17 -24.65
CA THR A 13 -30.90 23.99 -23.83
C THR A 13 -29.90 24.01 -22.68
N MET A 14 -30.35 24.50 -21.54
CA MET A 14 -29.64 24.45 -20.27
C MET A 14 -29.48 22.96 -19.92
N MET A 15 -28.40 22.33 -20.37
CA MET A 15 -27.95 21.06 -19.81
C MET A 15 -27.63 21.35 -18.36
N LEU A 16 -28.53 20.93 -17.46
CA LEU A 16 -28.19 20.69 -16.08
C LEU A 16 -27.03 19.70 -16.08
N LEU A 17 -25.82 20.21 -15.91
CA LEU A 17 -24.70 19.44 -15.40
C LEU A 17 -25.16 18.96 -14.02
N ASN A 18 -25.62 17.71 -13.95
CA ASN A 18 -25.68 16.97 -12.71
C ASN A 18 -24.23 16.92 -12.19
N THR A 19 -23.87 17.88 -11.34
CA THR A 19 -22.75 17.74 -10.43
C THR A 19 -23.16 16.72 -9.36
N ASN A 20 -23.28 15.46 -9.75
CA ASN A 20 -22.97 14.41 -8.81
C ASN A 20 -21.47 14.54 -8.59
N ALA A 21 -21.09 15.26 -7.54
CA ALA A 21 -19.83 14.94 -6.89
C ALA A 21 -19.96 13.45 -6.56
N ASP A 22 -19.32 12.60 -7.36
CA ASP A 22 -19.28 11.17 -7.10
C ASP A 22 -18.75 11.03 -5.68
N ALA A 23 -19.63 10.68 -4.75
CA ALA A 23 -19.22 10.36 -3.41
C ALA A 23 -18.26 9.18 -3.57
N ALA A 24 -16.99 9.40 -3.26
CA ALA A 24 -15.99 8.35 -3.28
C ALA A 24 -16.55 7.11 -2.58
N ARG A 25 -16.25 5.93 -3.12
CA ARG A 25 -16.63 4.66 -2.49
C ARG A 25 -16.13 4.70 -1.05
N THR A 26 -17.07 4.68 -0.11
CA THR A 26 -16.75 4.63 1.32
C THR A 26 -16.62 3.18 1.71
N THR A 27 -15.46 2.58 1.44
CA THR A 27 -15.15 1.24 1.96
C THR A 27 -14.99 1.34 3.48
N PRO A 28 -15.61 0.45 4.27
CA PRO A 28 -15.32 0.35 5.69
C PRO A 28 -13.81 0.22 5.92
N PRO A 29 -13.24 0.86 6.93
CA PRO A 29 -11.81 0.75 7.18
C PRO A 29 -11.39 -0.69 7.45
N VAL A 30 -10.25 -1.07 6.90
CA VAL A 30 -9.65 -2.40 7.12
C VAL A 30 -9.15 -2.60 8.56
N VAL A 31 -8.99 -3.83 9.00
CA VAL A 31 -8.37 -4.19 10.29
C VAL A 31 -7.15 -5.09 10.05
N ALA A 32 -6.17 -5.09 10.94
CA ALA A 32 -4.97 -5.92 10.80
C ALA A 32 -4.25 -6.08 12.14
N MET A 33 -3.43 -7.13 12.28
CA MET A 33 -2.48 -7.29 13.37
C MET A 33 -1.14 -7.81 12.85
N ASP A 34 -0.08 -7.02 13.00
CA ASP A 34 1.25 -7.35 12.47
C ASP A 34 1.97 -8.45 13.27
N ASP A 35 3.17 -8.84 12.84
CA ASP A 35 3.92 -9.95 13.46
C ASP A 35 4.42 -9.66 14.88
N LEU A 36 4.34 -8.39 15.32
CA LEU A 36 4.62 -7.96 16.68
C LEU A 36 3.37 -7.94 17.57
N GLY A 37 2.21 -8.32 17.04
CA GLY A 37 0.93 -8.29 17.74
C GLY A 37 0.32 -6.89 17.84
N ARG A 38 0.80 -5.91 17.06
CA ARG A 38 0.24 -4.54 17.06
C ARG A 38 -1.01 -4.53 16.20
N ALA A 39 -2.17 -4.38 16.86
CA ALA A 39 -3.45 -4.27 16.18
C ALA A 39 -3.70 -2.84 15.69
N LEU A 40 -4.33 -2.72 14.51
CA LEU A 40 -4.89 -1.45 14.07
C LEU A 40 -6.05 -1.06 14.99
N THR A 41 -5.77 -0.14 15.92
CA THR A 41 -6.79 0.39 16.83
C THR A 41 -7.83 1.18 16.05
N MET A 42 -9.11 0.93 16.33
CA MET A 42 -10.19 1.79 15.86
C MET A 42 -10.19 3.08 16.70
N PRO A 43 -9.93 4.26 16.11
CA PRO A 43 -10.03 5.54 16.80
C PRO A 43 -11.42 5.73 17.39
N THR A 44 -11.45 6.19 18.64
CA THR A 44 -12.65 6.67 19.31
C THR A 44 -13.10 7.97 18.64
N THR A 45 -14.06 7.91 17.71
CA THR A 45 -15.00 8.97 17.23
C THR A 45 -14.54 10.43 17.15
N ASP A 46 -13.25 10.76 17.22
CA ASP A 46 -12.75 12.13 17.20
C ASP A 46 -12.69 12.61 15.76
N THR A 47 -13.88 12.89 15.23
CA THR A 47 -14.11 13.50 13.93
C THR A 47 -13.72 14.98 13.91
N SER A 48 -13.14 15.53 14.99
CA SER A 48 -12.70 16.94 15.02
C SER A 48 -11.43 17.19 14.20
N ARG A 49 -10.73 16.14 13.76
CA ARG A 49 -9.46 16.23 13.00
C ARG A 49 -9.65 16.32 11.48
N THR A 50 -10.74 16.94 11.04
CA THR A 50 -11.06 17.14 9.62
C THR A 50 -10.27 18.32 9.04
N SER A 51 -8.96 18.13 8.78
CA SER A 51 -8.07 19.00 7.97
C SER A 51 -6.62 18.52 8.02
N ARG A 52 -6.41 17.20 8.00
CA ARG A 52 -5.07 16.59 8.13
C ARG A 52 -4.69 15.87 6.86
N THR A 53 -3.46 16.07 6.42
CA THR A 53 -2.92 15.48 5.19
C THR A 53 -1.60 14.80 5.47
N VAL A 54 -1.42 13.62 4.88
CA VAL A 54 -0.17 12.85 4.93
C VAL A 54 0.38 12.66 3.53
N GLY A 55 1.59 13.14 3.30
CA GLY A 55 2.37 12.89 2.09
C GLY A 55 3.41 11.80 2.32
N LEU A 56 3.72 11.00 1.30
CA LEU A 56 4.75 9.94 1.36
C LEU A 56 5.80 10.10 0.25
N PHE A 57 7.08 10.06 0.61
CA PHE A 57 8.17 10.18 -0.36
C PHE A 57 8.27 8.90 -1.20
N TYR A 58 8.36 9.05 -2.52
CA TYR A 58 8.28 7.93 -3.45
C TYR A 58 9.30 8.07 -4.59
N PHE A 59 9.90 6.94 -4.97
CA PHE A 59 11.02 6.88 -5.91
C PHE A 59 10.62 6.15 -7.20
N LEU A 60 11.01 6.73 -8.34
CA LEU A 60 10.65 6.25 -9.69
C LEU A 60 11.84 5.86 -10.55
N TRP A 61 12.98 5.59 -9.92
CA TRP A 61 14.27 5.50 -10.63
C TRP A 61 14.99 4.16 -10.52
N LEU A 62 14.41 3.14 -9.88
CA LEU A 62 15.00 1.80 -9.85
C LEU A 62 15.10 1.27 -11.29
N GLY A 63 16.34 1.03 -11.75
CA GLY A 63 16.64 0.58 -13.11
C GLY A 63 16.95 1.71 -14.11
N GLU A 64 16.71 2.98 -13.76
CA GLU A 64 16.95 4.12 -14.68
C GLU A 64 18.44 4.50 -14.76
N HIS A 65 19.21 4.23 -13.71
CA HIS A 65 20.64 4.59 -13.59
C HIS A 65 21.59 3.40 -13.64
N GLY A 66 21.12 2.28 -14.17
CA GLY A 66 21.88 1.04 -14.30
C GLY A 66 21.01 -0.19 -14.08
N GLU A 67 21.37 -1.26 -14.78
CA GLU A 67 20.61 -2.52 -14.83
C GLU A 67 21.41 -3.72 -14.30
N THR A 68 22.66 -3.51 -13.89
CA THR A 68 23.53 -4.56 -13.34
C THR A 68 23.08 -4.95 -11.95
N GLY A 69 23.04 -6.26 -11.66
CA GLY A 69 22.62 -6.78 -10.36
C GLY A 69 21.88 -8.11 -10.49
N PRO A 70 21.13 -8.53 -9.45
CA PRO A 70 20.94 -7.80 -8.20
C PRO A 70 22.18 -7.87 -7.32
N HIS A 71 22.65 -6.72 -6.85
CA HIS A 71 23.65 -6.64 -5.79
C HIS A 71 22.90 -6.33 -4.49
N ASP A 72 23.02 -7.18 -3.47
CA ASP A 72 22.30 -7.03 -2.20
C ASP A 72 23.31 -6.97 -1.04
N ASN A 73 23.35 -5.82 -0.37
CA ASN A 73 24.28 -5.55 0.73
C ASN A 73 24.05 -6.50 1.91
N THR A 74 22.79 -6.82 2.23
CA THR A 74 22.49 -7.77 3.32
C THR A 74 23.04 -9.14 2.98
N ARG A 75 22.85 -9.64 1.75
CA ARG A 75 23.41 -10.93 1.32
C ARG A 75 24.93 -10.92 1.32
N ILE A 76 25.53 -9.90 0.69
CA ILE A 76 27.00 -9.75 0.61
C ILE A 76 27.62 -9.73 2.00
N THR A 77 27.10 -8.92 2.92
CA THR A 77 27.69 -8.78 4.26
C THR A 77 27.41 -9.97 5.18
N THR A 78 26.35 -10.75 4.91
CA THR A 78 26.08 -12.00 5.65
C THR A 78 26.98 -13.13 5.17
N GLU A 79 27.16 -13.28 3.86
CA GLU A 79 27.93 -14.38 3.25
C GLU A 79 29.44 -14.10 3.22
N HIS A 80 29.82 -12.83 3.07
CA HIS A 80 31.18 -12.34 2.92
C HIS A 80 31.44 -11.10 3.80
N PRO A 81 31.39 -11.22 5.14
CA PRO A 81 31.60 -10.08 6.04
C PRO A 81 32.95 -9.39 5.84
N GLU A 82 33.99 -10.12 5.43
CA GLU A 82 35.31 -9.59 5.09
C GLU A 82 35.30 -8.59 3.92
N ALA A 83 34.31 -8.69 3.03
CA ALA A 83 34.20 -7.83 1.85
C ALA A 83 34.03 -6.36 2.23
N ILE A 84 33.48 -6.05 3.41
CA ILE A 84 33.35 -4.68 3.92
C ILE A 84 34.69 -3.93 3.92
N HIS A 85 35.79 -4.64 4.13
CA HIS A 85 37.13 -4.06 4.23
C HIS A 85 37.97 -4.20 2.94
N ASP A 86 37.37 -4.71 1.85
CA ASP A 86 38.04 -4.89 0.56
C ASP A 86 37.16 -4.42 -0.60
N ALA A 87 37.49 -3.24 -1.15
CA ALA A 87 36.83 -2.69 -2.32
C ALA A 87 36.94 -3.57 -3.58
N ASN A 88 37.92 -4.48 -3.65
CA ASN A 88 38.13 -5.34 -4.80
C ASN A 88 37.53 -6.74 -4.59
N HIS A 89 36.89 -7.00 -3.45
CA HIS A 89 36.28 -8.28 -3.20
C HIS A 89 35.21 -8.60 -4.26
N PRO A 90 35.22 -9.81 -4.86
CA PRO A 90 34.34 -10.15 -5.99
C PRO A 90 32.85 -10.22 -5.63
N ALA A 91 32.50 -10.24 -4.33
CA ALA A 91 31.11 -10.22 -3.89
C ALA A 91 30.41 -8.88 -4.19
N TRP A 92 31.16 -7.78 -4.30
CA TRP A 92 30.59 -6.48 -4.60
C TRP A 92 30.30 -6.29 -6.09
N GLY A 93 29.21 -5.59 -6.39
CA GLY A 93 28.97 -5.04 -7.73
C GLY A 93 29.96 -3.94 -8.08
N PRO A 94 30.06 -3.53 -9.36
CA PRO A 94 30.98 -2.48 -9.80
C PRO A 94 30.86 -1.17 -9.00
N MET A 95 31.94 -0.38 -8.93
CA MET A 95 31.88 0.97 -8.37
C MET A 95 30.85 1.82 -9.15
N GLY A 96 30.00 2.55 -8.43
CA GLY A 96 28.88 3.30 -8.98
C GLY A 96 27.61 2.48 -9.25
N ALA A 97 27.67 1.14 -9.23
CA ALA A 97 26.49 0.31 -9.43
C ALA A 97 25.53 0.40 -8.23
N GLN A 98 24.24 0.31 -8.53
CA GLN A 98 23.18 0.29 -7.52
C GLN A 98 23.25 -1.02 -6.72
N HIS A 99 23.18 -0.91 -5.40
CA HIS A 99 23.07 -2.05 -4.50
C HIS A 99 21.83 -1.90 -3.62
N PHE A 100 21.06 -2.97 -3.54
CA PHE A 100 19.93 -3.11 -2.64
C PHE A 100 20.42 -3.20 -1.19
N TRP A 101 19.74 -2.53 -0.25
CA TRP A 101 20.02 -2.77 1.17
C TRP A 101 19.46 -4.11 1.65
N GLY A 102 18.46 -4.66 0.96
CA GLY A 102 17.83 -5.96 1.20
C GLY A 102 16.81 -6.29 0.11
N GLU A 103 16.12 -7.42 0.25
CA GLU A 103 15.20 -7.91 -0.78
C GLU A 103 13.77 -7.35 -0.63
N PRO A 104 13.23 -6.63 -1.63
CA PRO A 104 11.83 -6.23 -1.66
C PRO A 104 10.92 -7.45 -1.69
N LEU A 105 9.74 -7.37 -1.06
CA LEU A 105 8.74 -8.45 -1.13
C LEU A 105 8.43 -8.82 -2.59
N TYR A 106 8.32 -7.80 -3.44
CA TYR A 106 8.01 -7.90 -4.86
C TYR A 106 9.21 -8.24 -5.75
N GLY A 107 10.36 -8.61 -5.17
CA GLY A 107 11.61 -8.93 -5.86
C GLY A 107 12.39 -7.68 -6.28
N TYR A 108 13.55 -7.86 -6.90
CA TYR A 108 14.42 -6.75 -7.33
C TYR A 108 13.88 -6.04 -8.60
N TYR A 109 12.70 -5.43 -8.48
CA TYR A 109 11.95 -4.85 -9.60
C TYR A 109 12.55 -3.53 -10.10
N TYR A 110 12.20 -3.16 -11.32
CA TYR A 110 12.43 -1.81 -11.85
C TYR A 110 11.23 -0.93 -11.59
N SER A 111 11.45 0.37 -11.39
CA SER A 111 10.38 1.34 -11.19
C SER A 111 9.41 1.39 -12.38
N SER A 112 9.74 0.84 -13.55
CA SER A 112 8.84 0.72 -14.71
C SER A 112 7.82 -0.43 -14.61
N ASP A 113 7.90 -1.27 -13.57
CA ASP A 113 7.03 -2.43 -13.35
C ASP A 113 5.64 -2.01 -12.84
N GLU A 114 4.68 -1.95 -13.76
CA GLU A 114 3.30 -1.55 -13.47
C GLU A 114 2.58 -2.53 -12.55
N TRP A 115 2.99 -3.80 -12.50
CA TRP A 115 2.43 -4.76 -11.56
C TRP A 115 2.73 -4.33 -10.12
N VAL A 116 3.97 -3.91 -9.85
CA VAL A 116 4.38 -3.39 -8.54
C VAL A 116 3.73 -2.06 -8.24
N MET A 117 3.68 -1.13 -9.20
CA MET A 117 3.00 0.15 -9.03
C MET A 117 1.53 -0.01 -8.61
N ARG A 118 0.80 -0.96 -9.22
CA ARG A 118 -0.60 -1.23 -8.84
C ARG A 118 -0.72 -1.67 -7.39
N LYS A 119 0.11 -2.61 -6.95
CA LYS A 119 0.13 -3.07 -5.55
C LYS A 119 0.45 -1.92 -4.60
N HIS A 120 1.45 -1.09 -4.93
CA HIS A 120 1.77 0.09 -4.14
C HIS A 120 0.59 1.07 -4.03
N ILE A 121 -0.05 1.44 -5.14
CA ILE A 121 -1.19 2.37 -5.10
C ILE A 121 -2.36 1.78 -4.31
N GLU A 122 -2.58 0.48 -4.39
CA GLU A 122 -3.57 -0.23 -3.58
C GLU A 122 -3.30 -0.13 -2.08
N GLU A 123 -2.08 -0.51 -1.66
CA GLU A 123 -1.64 -0.44 -0.27
C GLU A 123 -1.71 0.99 0.28
N LEU A 124 -1.26 1.97 -0.51
CA LEU A 124 -1.21 3.36 -0.08
C LEU A 124 -2.59 4.03 -0.06
N THR A 125 -3.52 3.57 -0.91
CA THR A 125 -4.93 3.95 -0.83
C THR A 125 -5.55 3.39 0.46
N ASN A 126 -5.29 2.11 0.76
CA ASN A 126 -5.73 1.47 2.02
C ASN A 126 -5.13 2.13 3.27
N ALA A 127 -3.91 2.68 3.16
CA ALA A 127 -3.26 3.46 4.20
C ALA A 127 -3.75 4.92 4.31
N ASN A 128 -4.66 5.36 3.43
CA ASN A 128 -5.21 6.72 3.41
C ASN A 128 -4.12 7.81 3.25
N ILE A 129 -3.13 7.54 2.40
CA ILE A 129 -2.12 8.52 1.98
C ILE A 129 -2.74 9.49 0.97
N ASP A 130 -2.57 10.80 1.18
CA ASP A 130 -3.21 11.81 0.34
C ASP A 130 -2.43 12.10 -0.93
N PHE A 131 -1.09 12.10 -0.85
CA PHE A 131 -0.24 12.28 -2.00
C PHE A 131 1.12 11.59 -1.86
N LEU A 132 1.67 11.20 -3.01
CA LEU A 132 3.06 10.84 -3.17
C LEU A 132 3.83 12.08 -3.62
N TYR A 133 4.89 12.41 -2.89
CA TYR A 133 5.84 13.41 -3.37
C TYR A 133 7.04 12.68 -4.00
N ILE A 134 7.21 12.90 -5.30
CA ILE A 134 8.13 12.14 -6.15
C ILE A 134 9.51 12.77 -6.09
N ASP A 135 10.51 11.93 -5.82
CA ASP A 135 11.90 12.32 -5.92
C ASP A 135 12.31 12.63 -7.37
N VAL A 136 12.54 13.92 -7.63
CA VAL A 136 13.21 14.42 -8.85
C VAL A 136 14.30 15.43 -8.47
N THR A 137 14.91 15.27 -7.29
CA THR A 137 15.86 16.26 -6.73
C THR A 137 17.15 16.37 -7.53
N ASN A 138 17.47 15.35 -8.34
CA ASN A 138 18.69 15.22 -9.13
C ASN A 138 18.45 15.41 -10.64
N THR A 139 17.51 16.28 -11.02
CA THR A 139 17.21 16.74 -12.40
C THR A 139 16.44 15.80 -13.32
N PHE A 140 16.47 14.49 -13.10
CA PHE A 140 15.69 13.53 -13.90
C PHE A 140 14.23 13.50 -13.45
N ILE A 141 13.29 13.71 -14.38
CA ILE A 141 11.85 13.72 -14.09
C ILE A 141 11.18 12.34 -14.17
N TYR A 142 11.90 11.32 -14.64
CA TYR A 142 11.41 9.95 -14.83
C TYR A 142 10.05 9.90 -15.55
N GLU A 143 9.90 10.66 -16.63
CA GLU A 143 8.62 10.97 -17.29
C GLU A 143 7.76 9.72 -17.54
N ASN A 144 8.37 8.67 -18.10
CA ASN A 144 7.65 7.43 -18.42
C ASN A 144 7.09 6.75 -17.17
N ASN A 145 7.89 6.62 -16.10
CA ASN A 145 7.46 5.99 -14.87
C ASN A 145 6.44 6.87 -14.12
N ALA A 146 6.61 8.19 -14.14
CA ALA A 146 5.64 9.12 -13.55
C ALA A 146 4.28 9.03 -14.26
N LYS A 147 4.27 9.01 -15.60
CA LYS A 147 3.02 8.89 -16.37
C LYS A 147 2.31 7.55 -16.14
N LYS A 148 3.06 6.44 -16.06
CA LYS A 148 2.49 5.12 -15.71
C LYS A 148 1.83 5.13 -14.33
N LEU A 149 2.51 5.71 -13.33
CA LEU A 149 1.98 5.81 -11.97
C LEU A 149 0.70 6.66 -11.94
N MET A 150 0.69 7.81 -12.61
CA MET A 150 -0.48 8.67 -12.74
C MET A 150 -1.64 7.97 -13.47
N GLN A 151 -1.36 7.19 -14.51
CA GLN A 151 -2.40 6.41 -15.20
C GLN A 151 -3.04 5.37 -14.25
N ILE A 152 -2.24 4.69 -13.43
CA ILE A 152 -2.75 3.74 -12.43
C ILE A 152 -3.59 4.45 -11.36
N MET A 153 -3.13 5.59 -10.85
CA MET A 153 -3.91 6.41 -9.90
C MET A 153 -5.25 6.86 -10.51
N HIS A 154 -5.23 7.28 -11.78
CA HIS A 154 -6.42 7.67 -12.52
C HIS A 154 -7.42 6.52 -12.64
N GLU A 155 -6.96 5.32 -13.02
CA GLU A 155 -7.80 4.13 -13.10
C GLU A 155 -8.44 3.77 -11.74
N PHE A 156 -7.74 3.98 -10.63
CA PHE A 156 -8.28 3.76 -9.29
C PHE A 156 -9.34 4.82 -8.94
N ASN A 157 -9.13 6.08 -9.34
CA ASN A 157 -10.13 7.14 -9.21
C ASN A 157 -11.38 6.87 -10.05
N GLU A 158 -11.24 6.37 -11.28
CA GLU A 158 -12.38 5.98 -12.13
C GLU A 158 -13.21 4.84 -11.53
N GLN A 159 -12.57 4.00 -10.72
CA GLN A 159 -13.26 2.96 -9.93
C GLN A 159 -13.98 3.53 -8.70
N GLY A 160 -13.79 4.81 -8.37
CA GLY A 160 -14.39 5.50 -7.24
C GLY A 160 -13.57 5.46 -5.96
N PHE A 161 -12.31 5.00 -6.02
CA PHE A 161 -11.39 5.11 -4.89
C PHE A 161 -10.78 6.52 -4.81
N ARG A 162 -10.12 6.82 -3.69
CA ARG A 162 -9.33 8.05 -3.52
C ARG A 162 -7.86 7.67 -3.52
N ALA A 163 -7.33 7.38 -4.70
CA ALA A 163 -5.91 7.06 -4.82
C ALA A 163 -5.06 8.26 -4.35
N PRO A 164 -3.86 8.03 -3.81
CA PRO A 164 -2.90 9.10 -3.58
C PRO A 164 -2.69 9.92 -4.84
N GLN A 165 -2.60 11.23 -4.70
CA GLN A 165 -2.28 12.15 -5.79
C GLN A 165 -0.76 12.36 -5.92
N ILE A 166 -0.29 13.09 -6.93
CA ILE A 166 1.13 13.33 -7.19
C ILE A 166 1.55 14.78 -6.87
N VAL A 167 2.74 14.91 -6.30
CA VAL A 167 3.51 16.15 -6.10
C VAL A 167 4.93 15.87 -6.57
N PHE A 168 5.60 16.81 -7.25
CA PHE A 168 7.02 16.64 -7.60
C PHE A 168 7.91 17.43 -6.65
N TYR A 169 8.96 16.77 -6.14
CA TYR A 169 9.97 17.38 -5.27
C TYR A 169 11.28 17.60 -6.04
N THR A 170 11.60 18.86 -6.32
CA THR A 170 12.80 19.27 -7.07
C THR A 170 13.86 19.87 -6.13
N ASN A 171 15.13 19.89 -6.54
CA ASN A 171 16.20 20.58 -5.81
C ASN A 171 17.25 21.15 -6.78
N THR A 172 18.02 20.27 -7.42
CA THR A 172 19.02 20.66 -8.41
C THR A 172 18.35 21.19 -9.68
N ALA A 173 18.80 22.35 -10.17
CA ALA A 173 18.21 23.04 -11.34
C ALA A 173 16.67 23.15 -11.27
N SER A 174 16.14 23.39 -10.07
CA SER A 174 14.72 23.28 -9.73
C SER A 174 13.78 24.00 -10.70
N GLY A 175 14.10 25.24 -11.10
CA GLY A 175 13.27 25.98 -12.07
C GLY A 175 13.20 25.32 -13.45
N GLN A 176 14.30 24.72 -13.91
CA GLN A 176 14.33 24.00 -15.20
C GLN A 176 13.55 22.69 -15.11
N VAL A 177 13.69 21.96 -14.01
CA VAL A 177 12.94 20.71 -13.76
C VAL A 177 11.44 21.00 -13.67
N ALA A 178 11.04 22.06 -12.95
CA ALA A 178 9.66 22.51 -12.85
C ALA A 178 9.08 22.87 -14.23
N GLN A 179 9.86 23.55 -15.09
CA GLN A 179 9.44 23.85 -16.46
C GLN A 179 9.25 22.57 -17.29
N GLN A 180 10.17 21.60 -17.19
CA GLN A 180 10.03 20.32 -17.88
C GLN A 180 8.78 19.56 -17.44
N LEU A 181 8.52 19.49 -16.14
CA LEU A 181 7.31 18.87 -15.59
C LEU A 181 6.05 19.56 -16.11
N TYR A 182 6.04 20.91 -16.12
CA TYR A 182 4.93 21.67 -16.69
C TYR A 182 4.70 21.31 -18.16
N ASP A 183 5.73 21.35 -19.00
CA ASP A 183 5.61 21.11 -20.44
C ASP A 183 5.18 19.66 -20.77
N LYS A 184 5.66 18.68 -19.98
CA LYS A 184 5.45 17.25 -20.25
C LYS A 184 4.17 16.69 -19.65
N ILE A 185 3.71 17.23 -18.53
CA ILE A 185 2.60 16.69 -17.74
C ILE A 185 1.46 17.70 -17.64
N TYR A 186 1.71 18.86 -17.04
CA TYR A 186 0.64 19.77 -16.62
C TYR A 186 0.02 20.57 -17.76
N ALA A 187 0.83 21.11 -18.69
CA ALA A 187 0.36 21.84 -19.86
C ALA A 187 -0.54 20.97 -20.76
N ASN A 188 -0.25 19.67 -20.81
CA ASN A 188 -1.02 18.69 -21.58
C ASN A 188 -2.24 18.15 -20.81
N LYS A 189 -2.46 18.56 -19.57
CA LYS A 189 -3.52 18.05 -18.69
C LYS A 189 -3.51 16.52 -18.60
N TYR A 190 -2.32 15.93 -18.41
CA TYR A 190 -2.19 14.50 -18.24
C TYR A 190 -2.70 14.07 -16.86
N CYS A 191 -3.79 13.28 -16.82
CA CYS A 191 -4.47 12.77 -15.62
C CYS A 191 -4.67 13.84 -14.51
N PRO A 192 -5.44 14.91 -14.75
CA PRO A 192 -5.50 16.07 -13.85
C PRO A 192 -6.15 15.77 -12.49
N ASP A 193 -6.98 14.74 -12.41
CA ASP A 193 -7.56 14.21 -11.16
C ASP A 193 -6.50 13.63 -10.21
N THR A 194 -5.32 13.30 -10.73
CA THR A 194 -4.19 12.78 -9.94
C THR A 194 -3.31 13.89 -9.37
N TRP A 195 -3.58 15.17 -9.62
CA TRP A 195 -2.71 16.26 -9.15
C TRP A 195 -3.12 16.74 -7.76
N TYR A 196 -2.22 16.59 -6.78
CA TYR A 196 -2.49 17.13 -5.46
C TYR A 196 -2.47 18.65 -5.54
N SER A 197 -3.53 19.29 -5.07
CA SER A 197 -3.73 20.73 -5.24
C SER A 197 -3.99 21.44 -3.92
N ILE A 198 -3.42 22.63 -3.77
CA ILE A 198 -3.70 23.57 -2.68
C ILE A 198 -4.34 24.81 -3.29
N ASP A 199 -5.47 25.25 -2.75
CA ASP A 199 -6.23 26.41 -3.25
C ASP A 199 -6.52 26.37 -4.75
N GLY A 200 -6.80 25.17 -5.28
CA GLY A 200 -7.12 24.93 -6.68
C GLY A 200 -5.91 24.91 -7.64
N LYS A 201 -4.68 25.01 -7.12
CA LYS A 201 -3.45 24.94 -7.92
C LYS A 201 -2.68 23.65 -7.61
N PRO A 202 -2.13 22.94 -8.62
CA PRO A 202 -1.27 21.80 -8.38
C PRO A 202 -0.08 22.20 -7.50
N LEU A 203 0.27 21.36 -6.54
CA LEU A 203 1.42 21.58 -5.66
C LEU A 203 2.70 21.11 -6.35
N ILE A 204 3.75 21.94 -6.24
CA ILE A 204 5.13 21.56 -6.57
C ILE A 204 6.06 22.02 -5.45
N ILE A 205 7.10 21.23 -5.18
CA ILE A 205 8.17 21.63 -4.28
C ILE A 205 9.37 22.08 -5.13
N ALA A 206 9.60 23.39 -5.20
CA ALA A 206 10.57 24.03 -6.07
C ALA A 206 11.08 25.39 -5.54
N TYR A 207 12.31 25.76 -5.88
CA TYR A 207 12.88 27.07 -5.52
C TYR A 207 12.17 28.18 -6.30
N LEU A 208 11.53 29.09 -5.57
CA LEU A 208 10.63 30.08 -6.15
C LEU A 208 11.37 31.10 -7.04
N ASP A 209 12.61 31.44 -6.65
CA ASP A 209 13.49 32.37 -7.34
C ASP A 209 14.00 31.85 -8.70
N GLN A 210 14.00 30.53 -8.90
CA GLN A 210 14.38 29.88 -10.16
C GLN A 210 13.19 29.72 -11.14
N MET A 211 11.96 29.90 -10.69
CA MET A 211 10.76 29.69 -11.51
C MET A 211 10.38 30.93 -12.33
N THR A 212 9.86 30.71 -13.54
CA THR A 212 9.27 31.79 -14.35
C THR A 212 7.98 32.31 -13.70
N PRO A 213 7.55 33.57 -13.97
CA PRO A 213 6.29 34.10 -13.44
C PRO A 213 5.07 33.22 -13.78
N ALA A 214 5.04 32.65 -14.98
CA ALA A 214 3.94 31.77 -15.43
C ALA A 214 3.85 30.49 -14.57
N LEU A 215 4.98 29.85 -14.25
CA LEU A 215 4.97 28.68 -13.37
C LEU A 215 4.54 29.03 -11.94
N ARG A 216 4.98 30.19 -11.42
CA ARG A 216 4.58 30.68 -10.09
C ARG A 216 3.09 31.01 -10.00
N GLU A 217 2.49 31.39 -11.12
CA GLU A 217 1.04 31.61 -11.20
C GLU A 217 0.29 30.28 -11.28
N PHE A 218 0.80 29.30 -12.03
CA PHE A 218 0.16 28.00 -12.23
C PHE A 218 0.18 27.10 -10.97
N PHE A 219 1.33 27.00 -10.30
CA PHE A 219 1.50 26.09 -9.17
C PHE A 219 1.23 26.75 -7.81
N ALA A 220 0.76 25.95 -6.85
CA ALA A 220 1.02 26.21 -5.44
C ALA A 220 2.46 25.77 -5.15
N VAL A 221 3.30 26.69 -4.67
CA VAL A 221 4.74 26.42 -4.49
C VAL A 221 5.07 26.34 -3.00
N ARG A 222 5.81 25.29 -2.65
CA ARG A 222 6.62 25.20 -1.42
C ARG A 222 8.07 25.08 -1.83
N GLU A 223 8.98 25.71 -1.11
CA GLU A 223 10.41 25.53 -1.40
C GLU A 223 10.91 24.18 -0.87
N PRO A 224 11.89 23.54 -1.53
CA PRO A 224 12.51 22.34 -0.98
C PRO A 224 13.28 22.72 0.28
N GLN A 225 13.16 21.95 1.36
CA GLN A 225 13.98 22.11 2.57
C GLN A 225 14.96 20.92 2.69
N TRP A 226 16.26 21.22 2.62
CA TRP A 226 17.29 20.21 2.84
C TRP A 226 17.47 19.94 4.35
N PRO A 227 17.84 18.72 4.77
CA PRO A 227 17.87 18.37 6.19
C PRO A 227 18.96 19.08 7.00
N ASN A 228 20.06 19.51 6.36
CA ASN A 228 21.23 20.11 7.04
C ASN A 228 21.33 21.65 6.90
N GLU A 229 20.35 22.29 6.29
CA GLU A 229 20.29 23.75 6.19
C GLU A 229 19.37 24.35 7.26
N ALA A 230 19.50 25.67 7.47
CA ALA A 230 18.58 26.42 8.32
C ALA A 230 17.14 26.33 7.79
N SER A 231 16.17 26.39 8.70
CA SER A 231 14.75 26.37 8.29
C SER A 231 14.39 27.62 7.49
N ARG A 232 13.62 27.40 6.42
CA ARG A 232 13.00 28.46 5.63
C ARG A 232 11.48 28.44 5.84
N ASP A 233 10.88 29.62 5.76
CA ASP A 233 9.42 29.74 5.70
C ASP A 233 8.92 29.30 4.33
N ASN A 234 7.69 28.78 4.27
CA ASN A 234 7.06 28.22 3.08
C ASN A 234 7.87 27.09 2.42
N ALA A 235 8.60 26.30 3.21
CA ALA A 235 9.45 25.22 2.72
C ALA A 235 9.08 23.87 3.32
N TRP A 236 9.14 22.81 2.51
CA TRP A 236 8.76 21.46 2.88
C TRP A 236 9.97 20.52 2.86
N PRO A 237 10.24 19.79 3.96
CA PRO A 237 11.36 18.86 4.04
C PRO A 237 11.06 17.51 3.37
N TRP A 238 12.04 16.98 2.65
CA TRP A 238 12.04 15.54 2.33
C TRP A 238 12.54 14.69 3.49
N MET A 239 13.31 15.25 4.44
CA MET A 239 13.73 14.62 5.71
C MET A 239 14.18 15.71 6.68
N ASP A 240 14.14 15.46 7.99
CA ASP A 240 14.75 16.33 9.01
C ASP A 240 15.78 15.59 9.87
N PHE A 241 16.97 16.16 10.02
CA PHE A 241 18.03 15.65 10.89
C PHE A 241 17.92 16.14 12.34
N THR A 242 17.06 17.13 12.59
CA THR A 242 16.85 17.67 13.93
C THR A 242 15.97 16.74 14.76
N ARG A 243 16.27 16.62 16.07
CA ARG A 243 15.42 15.92 17.03
C ARG A 243 15.20 16.75 18.30
N PRO A 244 13.94 16.94 18.77
CA PRO A 244 12.69 16.59 18.07
C PRO A 244 12.60 17.30 16.71
N GLN A 245 11.81 16.78 15.77
CA GLN A 245 11.76 17.36 14.42
C GLN A 245 11.31 18.82 14.47
N ARG A 246 11.86 19.61 13.55
CA ARG A 246 11.45 20.98 13.31
C ARG A 246 10.02 21.00 12.78
N VAL A 247 9.33 22.06 13.13
CA VAL A 247 8.03 22.40 12.57
C VAL A 247 8.27 23.52 11.57
N PHE A 248 8.02 23.25 10.29
CA PHE A 248 8.18 24.22 9.23
C PHE A 248 6.89 25.03 9.07
N LYS A 249 7.06 26.28 8.66
CA LYS A 249 5.98 27.27 8.64
C LYS A 249 5.55 27.57 7.21
N ASP A 250 4.29 27.98 7.04
CA ASP A 250 3.79 28.56 5.79
C ASP A 250 4.37 29.98 5.56
N SER A 251 3.99 30.62 4.45
CA SER A 251 4.40 31.99 4.12
C SER A 251 3.88 33.07 5.08
N ASN A 252 2.87 32.76 5.91
CA ASN A 252 2.32 33.64 6.94
C ASN A 252 2.98 33.41 8.32
N GLY A 253 3.90 32.47 8.42
CA GLY A 253 4.57 32.09 9.66
C GLY A 253 3.79 31.12 10.55
N ASN A 254 2.69 30.52 10.05
CA ASN A 254 1.93 29.51 10.79
C ASN A 254 2.59 28.14 10.68
N PRO A 255 2.60 27.32 11.75
CA PRO A 255 3.01 25.92 11.69
C PRO A 255 2.25 25.13 10.61
N GLU A 256 2.97 24.55 9.64
CA GLU A 256 2.36 23.89 8.48
C GLU A 256 2.70 22.40 8.40
N VAL A 257 3.98 22.04 8.54
CA VAL A 257 4.44 20.69 8.22
C VAL A 257 5.54 20.19 9.16
N VAL A 258 5.52 18.88 9.41
CA VAL A 258 6.57 18.12 10.08
C VAL A 258 6.90 16.88 9.25
N ASN A 259 8.17 16.46 9.23
CA ASN A 259 8.58 15.24 8.55
C ASN A 259 8.84 14.11 9.55
N VAL A 260 8.41 12.89 9.25
CA VAL A 260 8.73 11.65 9.97
C VAL A 260 9.49 10.69 9.06
N SER A 261 10.42 9.91 9.61
CA SER A 261 11.24 8.96 8.84
C SER A 261 11.61 7.73 9.66
N VAL A 262 11.81 6.58 9.02
CA VAL A 262 12.22 5.35 9.71
C VAL A 262 13.69 5.35 10.12
N ALA A 263 14.55 6.01 9.35
CA ALA A 263 15.96 6.20 9.66
C ALA A 263 16.46 7.54 9.11
N GLN A 264 17.50 8.11 9.74
CA GLN A 264 18.19 9.31 9.32
C GLN A 264 19.71 9.11 9.34
N HIS A 265 20.39 9.36 8.23
CA HIS A 265 21.85 9.45 8.18
C HIS A 265 22.36 10.81 8.72
N ALA A 266 21.76 11.30 9.80
CA ALA A 266 21.93 12.66 10.30
C ALA A 266 23.34 12.98 10.85
N GLY A 267 24.10 11.95 11.22
CA GLY A 267 25.41 12.11 11.84
C GLY A 267 26.53 12.25 10.81
N THR A 268 26.58 11.32 9.86
CA THR A 268 27.68 11.23 8.89
C THR A 268 27.28 11.49 7.45
N VAL A 269 25.99 11.72 7.19
CA VAL A 269 25.36 11.74 5.86
C VAL A 269 25.57 10.46 5.04
N ARG A 270 26.00 9.35 5.67
CA ARG A 270 26.25 8.07 5.01
C ARG A 270 25.80 6.91 5.90
N PHE A 271 24.76 6.20 5.50
CA PHE A 271 24.30 5.06 6.29
C PHE A 271 25.30 3.91 6.41
N SER A 272 26.16 3.73 5.41
CA SER A 272 27.24 2.72 5.46
C SER A 272 28.20 2.91 6.63
N ASP A 273 28.41 4.14 7.12
CA ASP A 273 29.27 4.38 8.29
C ASP A 273 28.78 3.63 9.52
N SER A 274 27.47 3.65 9.74
CA SER A 274 26.85 2.97 10.87
C SER A 274 26.61 1.50 10.60
N ALA A 275 26.26 1.15 9.35
CA ALA A 275 26.01 -0.23 8.97
C ALA A 275 27.28 -1.10 9.01
N PHE A 276 28.43 -0.54 8.60
CA PHE A 276 29.62 -1.33 8.31
C PHE A 276 30.83 -0.99 9.19
N TYR A 277 30.90 0.22 9.75
CA TYR A 277 32.10 0.73 10.43
C TYR A 277 31.86 1.17 11.88
N GLY A 278 30.70 0.86 12.45
CA GLY A 278 30.41 1.08 13.87
C GLY A 278 30.13 2.53 14.26
N ASP A 279 29.80 3.41 13.30
CA ASP A 279 29.33 4.75 13.64
C ASP A 279 27.95 4.71 14.34
N HIS A 280 27.79 5.49 15.39
CA HIS A 280 26.57 5.56 16.20
C HIS A 280 25.86 6.92 16.14
N THR A 281 26.28 7.79 15.21
CA THR A 281 25.76 9.16 15.10
C THR A 281 24.55 9.25 14.17
N ASN A 282 24.42 8.33 13.21
CA ASN A 282 23.16 8.15 12.47
C ASN A 282 22.08 7.50 13.35
N ARG A 283 20.82 7.73 12.98
CA ARG A 283 19.65 7.19 13.69
C ARG A 283 18.97 6.15 12.81
N GLY A 284 19.17 4.87 13.11
CA GLY A 284 18.51 3.78 12.40
C GLY A 284 17.07 3.55 12.86
N ARG A 285 16.44 2.52 12.29
CA ARG A 285 15.08 2.05 12.60
C ARG A 285 14.84 1.79 14.10
N SER A 286 15.85 1.23 14.76
CA SER A 286 15.81 0.85 16.17
C SER A 286 16.15 1.98 17.14
N TRP A 287 16.55 3.16 16.64
CA TRP A 287 16.91 4.28 17.50
C TRP A 287 15.75 4.63 18.45
N HIS A 288 16.05 4.75 19.74
CA HIS A 288 15.04 4.98 20.77
C HIS A 288 15.63 5.75 21.96
N ASN A 289 14.91 6.73 22.50
CA ASN A 289 15.25 7.45 23.74
C ASN A 289 16.69 7.97 23.82
N GLY A 290 17.23 8.50 22.72
CA GLY A 290 18.58 9.09 22.71
C GLY A 290 19.70 8.13 22.31
N ALA A 291 19.43 6.84 22.10
CA ALA A 291 20.43 5.82 21.84
C ALA A 291 20.13 4.98 20.58
N PRO A 292 21.16 4.51 19.85
CA PRO A 292 20.99 3.51 18.80
C PRO A 292 20.74 2.10 19.39
N GLY A 293 20.07 1.22 18.64
CA GLY A 293 20.17 -0.24 18.80
C GLY A 293 19.80 -0.79 20.18
N VAL A 294 18.51 -0.84 20.52
CA VAL A 294 18.07 -1.40 21.83
C VAL A 294 18.19 -2.94 21.92
N SER A 295 18.29 -3.66 20.78
CA SER A 295 18.60 -5.10 20.67
C SER A 295 18.79 -5.52 19.20
N GLU A 296 19.27 -6.75 18.95
CA GLU A 296 19.53 -7.30 17.60
C GLU A 296 18.30 -7.26 16.67
N ASN A 297 17.09 -7.48 17.19
CA ASN A 297 15.84 -7.48 16.42
C ASN A 297 15.01 -6.20 16.59
N ALA A 298 15.58 -5.17 17.22
CA ALA A 298 14.88 -3.92 17.49
C ALA A 298 14.45 -3.17 16.22
N TYR A 299 15.12 -3.42 15.09
CA TYR A 299 14.75 -2.87 13.79
C TYR A 299 13.34 -3.26 13.34
N GLN A 300 12.70 -4.28 13.93
CA GLN A 300 11.33 -4.67 13.57
C GLN A 300 10.27 -3.74 14.18
N PHE A 301 10.59 -3.07 15.29
CA PHE A 301 9.62 -2.37 16.13
C PHE A 301 9.33 -0.93 15.67
N GLY A 302 10.21 -0.33 14.87
CA GLY A 302 10.04 1.04 14.38
C GLY A 302 9.98 2.07 15.50
N TYR A 303 10.81 1.94 16.54
CA TYR A 303 10.86 2.90 17.65
C TYR A 303 11.16 4.32 17.17
N ASN A 304 12.11 4.46 16.24
CA ASN A 304 12.55 5.76 15.75
C ASN A 304 11.39 6.54 15.11
N VAL A 305 10.64 5.88 14.21
CA VAL A 305 9.52 6.49 13.52
C VAL A 305 8.34 6.70 14.45
N GLN A 306 8.14 5.85 15.47
CA GLN A 306 7.04 6.02 16.41
C GLN A 306 7.19 7.28 17.25
N GLU A 307 8.39 7.54 17.82
CA GLU A 307 8.63 8.77 18.57
C GLU A 307 8.45 10.04 17.70
N GLN A 308 8.80 9.92 16.43
CA GLN A 308 8.61 10.96 15.42
C GLN A 308 7.12 11.21 15.12
N TRP A 309 6.32 10.16 15.03
CA TRP A 309 4.87 10.28 14.92
C TRP A 309 4.23 10.84 16.19
N ASP A 310 4.68 10.43 17.37
CA ASP A 310 4.19 10.96 18.64
C ASP A 310 4.44 12.48 18.73
N ARG A 311 5.61 12.93 18.27
CA ARG A 311 5.90 14.35 18.09
C ARG A 311 4.96 15.02 17.09
N ALA A 312 4.71 14.40 15.94
CA ALA A 312 3.79 14.92 14.92
C ALA A 312 2.36 15.12 15.47
N MET A 313 1.86 14.16 16.25
CA MET A 313 0.57 14.27 16.95
C MET A 313 0.56 15.41 17.97
N ALA A 314 1.67 15.59 18.71
CA ALA A 314 1.77 16.63 19.73
C ALA A 314 1.84 18.05 19.15
N VAL A 315 2.49 18.24 17.99
CA VAL A 315 2.53 19.56 17.32
C VAL A 315 1.27 19.86 16.51
N ASN A 316 0.57 18.82 16.04
CA ASN A 316 -0.77 18.93 15.47
C ASN A 316 -0.87 19.93 14.30
N VAL A 317 0.11 19.89 13.39
CA VAL A 317 0.18 20.73 12.18
C VAL A 317 -0.69 20.16 11.05
N PRO A 318 -1.03 20.90 9.98
CA PRO A 318 -1.87 20.39 8.89
C PRO A 318 -1.26 19.19 8.11
N TYR A 319 0.06 19.20 7.89
CA TYR A 319 0.75 18.21 7.07
C TYR A 319 1.77 17.36 7.84
N VAL A 320 1.76 16.05 7.59
CA VAL A 320 2.89 15.17 7.91
C VAL A 320 3.48 14.63 6.62
N LEU A 321 4.79 14.77 6.44
CA LEU A 321 5.53 14.16 5.32
C LEU A 321 6.29 12.93 5.83
N VAL A 322 6.18 11.81 5.14
CA VAL A 322 6.79 10.53 5.54
C VAL A 322 7.91 10.14 4.58
N THR A 323 9.09 9.80 5.09
CA THR A 323 10.26 9.39 4.30
C THR A 323 10.67 7.96 4.63
N GLY A 324 10.60 7.01 3.68
CA GLY A 324 9.94 7.00 2.37
C GLY A 324 9.36 5.61 2.09
N TRP A 325 8.78 5.38 0.91
CA TRP A 325 8.17 4.07 0.58
C TRP A 325 9.20 3.05 0.08
N ASN A 326 9.93 3.36 -1.02
CA ASN A 326 10.58 2.35 -1.89
C ASN A 326 12.00 2.71 -2.41
N GLU A 327 12.84 3.37 -1.61
CA GLU A 327 14.26 3.66 -1.85
C GLU A 327 15.19 2.45 -1.61
N TRP A 328 14.99 1.40 -2.39
CA TRP A 328 15.66 0.12 -2.12
C TRP A 328 17.16 0.10 -2.33
N VAL A 329 17.70 1.03 -3.12
CA VAL A 329 19.09 0.97 -3.58
C VAL A 329 19.86 2.25 -3.31
N ALA A 330 21.18 2.11 -3.20
CA ALA A 330 22.12 3.22 -3.24
C ALA A 330 23.31 2.86 -4.13
N GLY A 331 23.89 3.85 -4.79
CA GLY A 331 25.11 3.67 -5.58
C GLY A 331 26.29 3.34 -4.67
N ARG A 332 27.06 2.30 -5.03
CA ARG A 332 28.33 1.97 -4.37
C ARG A 332 29.37 3.04 -4.65
N MET A 333 29.99 3.61 -3.62
CA MET A 333 30.98 4.68 -3.76
C MET A 333 32.24 4.39 -2.92
N LYS A 334 33.33 5.12 -3.21
CA LYS A 334 34.48 5.29 -2.32
C LYS A 334 34.58 6.76 -1.96
N LEU A 335 34.09 7.13 -0.77
CA LEU A 335 34.00 8.52 -0.32
C LEU A 335 34.95 8.85 0.84
N ASP A 336 35.74 7.87 1.27
CA ASP A 336 36.71 7.94 2.35
C ASP A 336 37.85 6.96 2.03
N GLU A 337 39.09 7.31 2.37
CA GLU A 337 40.25 6.46 2.11
C GLU A 337 40.30 5.25 3.06
N ASP A 338 39.82 5.40 4.29
CA ASP A 338 39.84 4.35 5.31
C ASP A 338 38.59 3.46 5.26
N LYS A 339 37.57 3.84 4.48
CA LYS A 339 36.32 3.09 4.29
C LYS A 339 36.13 2.73 2.83
N PRO A 340 36.56 1.52 2.41
CA PRO A 340 36.65 1.14 1.00
C PRO A 340 35.27 1.08 0.31
N ILE A 341 34.19 0.96 1.07
CA ILE A 341 32.82 0.92 0.60
C ILE A 341 32.01 2.03 1.28
N SER A 342 31.28 2.82 0.50
CA SER A 342 30.36 3.83 0.99
C SER A 342 29.01 3.73 0.28
N PHE A 343 27.94 3.79 1.07
CA PHE A 343 26.55 4.01 0.64
C PHE A 343 25.94 5.14 1.47
N VAL A 344 25.34 6.10 0.76
CA VAL A 344 24.77 7.33 1.33
C VAL A 344 23.35 7.06 1.86
N ASP A 345 22.49 6.57 0.98
CA ASP A 345 21.03 6.61 1.13
C ASP A 345 20.38 5.39 1.75
N CYS A 346 21.00 4.21 1.59
CA CYS A 346 20.63 2.99 2.29
C CYS A 346 21.82 2.01 2.29
N ALA A 347 21.98 1.22 3.35
CA ALA A 347 23.11 0.29 3.47
C ALA A 347 22.73 -1.08 4.05
N SER A 348 21.75 -1.14 4.94
CA SER A 348 21.30 -2.38 5.61
C SER A 348 19.85 -2.27 6.04
N THR A 349 19.27 -3.35 6.59
CA THR A 349 17.92 -3.31 7.18
C THR A 349 17.76 -2.22 8.25
N GLU A 350 18.74 -2.03 9.13
CA GLU A 350 18.67 -1.01 10.20
C GLU A 350 18.84 0.43 9.67
N TYR A 351 19.66 0.58 8.64
CA TYR A 351 20.09 1.87 8.08
C TYR A 351 19.64 2.01 6.62
N SER A 352 18.31 2.11 6.45
CA SER A 352 17.60 2.39 5.20
C SER A 352 16.29 3.12 5.50
N ARG A 353 15.68 3.79 4.51
CA ARG A 353 14.52 4.67 4.72
C ARG A 353 13.16 4.08 4.32
N ASP A 354 13.14 2.82 3.89
CA ASP A 354 11.94 2.25 3.24
C ASP A 354 10.90 1.71 4.20
N ILE A 355 9.64 1.87 3.83
CA ILE A 355 8.48 1.32 4.54
C ILE A 355 7.90 0.12 3.80
N GLU A 356 8.16 0.01 2.49
CA GLU A 356 7.67 -1.09 1.64
C GLU A 356 8.01 -2.46 2.27
N PRO A 357 7.10 -3.45 2.15
CA PRO A 357 7.32 -4.77 2.68
C PRO A 357 8.63 -5.44 2.23
N ALA A 358 9.37 -6.02 3.18
CA ALA A 358 10.68 -6.64 2.95
C ALA A 358 10.68 -8.16 3.17
N ARG A 359 11.25 -8.93 2.24
CA ARG A 359 11.29 -10.40 2.37
C ARG A 359 12.21 -10.83 3.52
N GLY A 360 11.69 -11.68 4.43
CA GLY A 360 12.46 -12.31 5.51
C GLY A 360 13.03 -11.36 6.57
N LYS A 361 12.59 -10.10 6.61
CA LYS A 361 13.05 -9.07 7.56
C LYS A 361 11.88 -8.62 8.45
N TYR A 362 11.50 -7.35 8.36
CA TYR A 362 10.34 -6.79 9.06
C TYR A 362 9.01 -7.04 8.34
N PHE A 363 9.03 -7.73 7.19
CA PHE A 363 7.89 -7.96 6.32
C PHE A 363 7.03 -6.70 6.18
N ASP A 364 5.79 -6.69 6.65
CA ASP A 364 4.85 -5.57 6.53
C ASP A 364 4.66 -4.77 7.83
N ASN A 365 5.48 -4.99 8.88
CA ASN A 365 5.37 -4.31 10.17
C ASN A 365 5.38 -2.78 10.04
N TYR A 366 6.18 -2.23 9.12
CA TYR A 366 6.24 -0.78 8.88
C TYR A 366 5.02 -0.26 8.12
N TYR A 367 4.45 -1.05 7.22
CA TYR A 367 3.19 -0.72 6.53
C TYR A 367 2.01 -0.68 7.52
N ILE A 368 1.90 -1.68 8.40
CA ILE A 368 0.85 -1.67 9.45
C ILE A 368 1.06 -0.51 10.44
N GLN A 369 2.31 -0.21 10.81
CA GLN A 369 2.63 0.95 11.65
C GLN A 369 2.28 2.29 10.96
N LEU A 370 2.51 2.41 9.65
CA LEU A 370 2.10 3.57 8.86
C LEU A 370 0.58 3.75 8.93
N ILE A 371 -0.20 2.70 8.64
CA ILE A 371 -1.66 2.74 8.71
C ILE A 371 -2.12 3.19 10.11
N ALA A 372 -1.55 2.60 11.17
CA ALA A 372 -1.92 2.93 12.54
C ALA A 372 -1.70 4.42 12.87
N ASN A 373 -0.57 4.98 12.45
CA ASN A 373 -0.24 6.38 12.71
C ASN A 373 -1.07 7.34 11.83
N VAL A 374 -1.28 7.02 10.56
CA VAL A 374 -2.17 7.83 9.70
C VAL A 374 -3.58 7.89 10.27
N ARG A 375 -4.12 6.77 10.76
CA ARG A 375 -5.45 6.73 11.41
C ARG A 375 -5.52 7.58 12.68
N LYS A 376 -4.48 7.53 13.52
CA LYS A 376 -4.40 8.39 14.71
C LYS A 376 -4.35 9.87 14.33
N TYR A 377 -3.70 10.21 13.22
CA TYR A 377 -3.46 11.59 12.81
C TYR A 377 -4.69 12.20 12.12
N LYS A 378 -5.21 11.51 11.11
CA LYS A 378 -6.35 11.96 10.28
C LYS A 378 -7.71 11.62 10.89
N GLY A 379 -7.75 10.68 11.83
CA GLY A 379 -8.98 10.00 12.20
C GLY A 379 -9.35 8.90 11.19
N ILE A 380 -10.44 8.19 11.47
CA ILE A 380 -11.01 7.19 10.56
C ILE A 380 -12.53 7.21 10.68
N THR A 381 -13.22 6.81 9.62
CA THR A 381 -14.66 6.58 9.66
C THR A 381 -14.96 5.42 10.62
N PRO A 382 -15.85 5.59 11.63
CA PRO A 382 -16.25 4.49 12.50
C PRO A 382 -16.86 3.34 11.71
N LEU A 383 -16.74 2.12 12.24
CA LEU A 383 -17.42 0.96 11.66
C LEU A 383 -18.93 1.08 11.86
N THR A 384 -19.67 0.78 10.80
CA THR A 384 -21.12 0.63 10.87
C THR A 384 -21.44 -0.71 11.51
N THR A 385 -22.22 -0.71 12.59
CA THR A 385 -22.80 -1.93 13.15
C THR A 385 -24.06 -2.28 12.36
N ASP A 386 -24.07 -3.45 11.74
CA ASP A 386 -25.24 -3.95 11.04
C ASP A 386 -26.29 -4.43 12.05
N THR A 387 -27.51 -3.92 11.93
CA THR A 387 -28.62 -4.28 12.83
C THR A 387 -29.71 -5.08 12.10
N GLN A 388 -29.53 -5.36 10.81
CA GLN A 388 -30.55 -6.05 10.02
C GLN A 388 -30.32 -7.56 10.04
N ASN A 389 -31.36 -8.28 10.46
CA ASN A 389 -31.44 -9.72 10.35
C ASN A 389 -31.95 -10.08 8.94
N ILE A 390 -31.09 -10.64 8.11
CA ILE A 390 -31.33 -10.91 6.69
C ILE A 390 -30.95 -12.37 6.38
N THR A 391 -31.97 -13.21 6.22
CA THR A 391 -31.83 -14.56 5.66
C THR A 391 -31.68 -14.49 4.14
N ILE A 392 -30.67 -15.19 3.61
CA ILE A 392 -30.47 -15.40 2.17
C ILE A 392 -30.69 -16.89 1.85
N ASP A 393 -31.61 -17.21 0.94
CA ASP A 393 -31.81 -18.58 0.46
C ASP A 393 -30.95 -18.83 -0.80
N PRO A 394 -29.88 -19.66 -0.72
CA PRO A 394 -29.00 -19.96 -1.86
C PRO A 394 -29.66 -20.86 -2.91
N THR A 395 -30.79 -21.52 -2.59
CA THR A 395 -31.50 -22.42 -3.52
C THR A 395 -32.49 -21.67 -4.43
N ASN A 396 -32.81 -20.43 -4.08
CA ASN A 396 -33.67 -19.58 -4.88
C ASN A 396 -32.98 -19.19 -6.20
N ALA A 397 -33.65 -19.40 -7.33
CA ALA A 397 -33.12 -19.03 -8.65
C ALA A 397 -32.72 -17.55 -8.78
N ASN A 398 -33.33 -16.67 -7.97
CA ASN A 398 -33.05 -15.23 -7.90
C ASN A 398 -32.33 -14.83 -6.60
N TRP A 399 -31.53 -15.72 -6.00
CA TRP A 399 -30.80 -15.44 -4.76
C TRP A 399 -29.98 -14.14 -4.81
N THR A 400 -29.47 -13.77 -5.99
CA THR A 400 -28.70 -12.53 -6.20
C THR A 400 -29.52 -11.27 -5.89
N GLN A 401 -30.83 -11.29 -6.09
CA GLN A 401 -31.71 -10.15 -5.79
C GLN A 401 -31.91 -9.95 -4.28
N GLN A 402 -31.76 -11.02 -3.47
CA GLN A 402 -31.92 -10.94 -2.02
C GLN A 402 -30.85 -10.04 -1.37
N TRP A 403 -29.65 -9.98 -1.98
CA TRP A 403 -28.51 -9.15 -1.54
C TRP A 403 -28.70 -7.64 -1.75
N GLN A 404 -29.78 -7.20 -2.41
CA GLN A 404 -30.12 -5.77 -2.53
C GLN A 404 -30.51 -5.14 -1.19
N LYS A 405 -30.93 -5.96 -0.20
CA LYS A 405 -31.25 -5.51 1.16
C LYS A 405 -30.00 -5.24 2.00
N VAL A 406 -28.86 -5.83 1.62
CA VAL A 406 -27.59 -5.71 2.35
C VAL A 406 -26.89 -4.42 1.95
N THR A 407 -26.79 -3.50 2.91
CA THR A 407 -26.31 -2.13 2.70
C THR A 407 -24.79 -2.03 2.87
N THR A 408 -24.22 -2.72 3.86
CA THR A 408 -22.77 -2.78 4.05
C THR A 408 -22.12 -3.49 2.87
N THR A 409 -21.25 -2.77 2.18
CA THR A 409 -20.53 -3.25 1.00
C THR A 409 -19.06 -2.94 1.19
N PHE A 410 -18.22 -3.95 0.96
CA PHE A 410 -16.78 -3.83 0.97
C PHE A 410 -16.30 -3.84 -0.48
N HIS A 411 -15.63 -2.78 -0.91
CA HIS A 411 -15.13 -2.68 -2.28
C HIS A 411 -13.66 -3.03 -2.33
N ASP A 412 -13.28 -3.67 -3.44
CA ASP A 412 -11.91 -4.01 -3.75
C ASP A 412 -11.56 -3.60 -5.19
N TYR A 413 -10.28 -3.63 -5.51
CA TYR A 413 -9.72 -2.96 -6.69
C TYR A 413 -9.76 -3.86 -7.91
N ARG A 414 -10.24 -3.32 -9.03
CA ARG A 414 -10.17 -4.01 -10.32
C ARG A 414 -8.76 -3.92 -10.90
N GLY A 415 -8.31 -5.02 -11.48
CA GLY A 415 -7.09 -5.14 -12.29
C GLY A 415 -5.88 -5.65 -11.50
N ASP A 416 -6.05 -6.04 -10.25
CA ASP A 416 -5.01 -6.54 -9.35
C ASP A 416 -4.53 -7.97 -9.69
N THR A 417 -5.35 -8.74 -10.42
CA THR A 417 -4.99 -10.04 -11.03
C THR A 417 -4.18 -9.95 -12.33
N THR A 418 -3.85 -8.73 -12.80
CA THR A 418 -3.11 -8.55 -14.06
C THR A 418 -1.79 -9.34 -14.03
N PRO A 419 -1.48 -10.13 -15.07
CA PRO A 419 -0.23 -10.89 -15.09
C PRO A 419 1.00 -10.00 -15.08
N ARG A 420 2.03 -10.43 -14.36
CA ARG A 420 3.35 -9.79 -14.34
C ARG A 420 4.27 -10.46 -15.35
N ASN A 421 4.94 -9.64 -16.16
CA ASN A 421 6.09 -10.02 -16.95
C ASN A 421 6.98 -8.79 -17.13
N ALA A 422 7.86 -8.55 -16.17
CA ALA A 422 8.61 -7.30 -16.06
C ALA A 422 10.11 -7.56 -15.98
N LYS A 423 10.89 -6.73 -16.68
CA LYS A 423 12.34 -6.71 -16.53
C LYS A 423 12.69 -6.23 -15.11
N ALA A 424 13.71 -6.86 -14.54
CA ALA A 424 14.19 -6.65 -13.19
C ALA A 424 15.72 -6.75 -13.16
N PHE A 425 16.34 -6.44 -12.02
CA PHE A 425 17.78 -6.59 -11.89
C PHE A 425 18.18 -8.07 -12.02
N GLY A 426 18.99 -8.36 -13.04
CA GLY A 426 19.53 -9.70 -13.31
C GLY A 426 18.53 -10.76 -13.77
N THR A 427 17.25 -10.43 -13.95
CA THR A 427 16.22 -11.41 -14.30
C THR A 427 14.96 -10.76 -14.92
N THR A 428 13.98 -11.60 -15.26
CA THR A 428 12.60 -11.19 -15.56
C THR A 428 11.69 -11.76 -14.47
N LEU A 429 10.93 -10.89 -13.81
CA LEU A 429 9.95 -11.29 -12.80
C LEU A 429 8.61 -11.59 -13.48
N THR A 430 8.04 -12.75 -13.17
CA THR A 430 6.77 -13.20 -13.74
C THR A 430 5.81 -13.64 -12.66
N ASN A 431 4.52 -13.39 -12.87
CA ASN A 431 3.44 -13.86 -12.00
C ASN A 431 2.17 -13.99 -12.86
N ASN A 432 1.68 -15.20 -13.04
CA ASN A 432 0.45 -15.47 -13.80
C ASN A 432 -0.60 -16.16 -12.91
N THR A 433 -0.57 -15.85 -11.60
CA THR A 433 -1.38 -16.56 -10.62
C THR A 433 -2.80 -16.01 -10.49
N GLY A 434 -3.03 -14.77 -10.93
CA GLY A 434 -4.33 -14.11 -11.04
C GLY A 434 -5.35 -14.89 -11.87
N ARG A 435 -6.60 -14.91 -11.40
CA ARG A 435 -7.70 -15.63 -12.08
C ARG A 435 -9.06 -14.95 -11.90
N ASN A 436 -9.59 -14.89 -10.68
CA ASN A 436 -10.85 -14.19 -10.39
C ASN A 436 -10.53 -12.89 -9.67
N ASP A 437 -10.63 -11.77 -10.38
CA ASP A 437 -10.49 -10.40 -9.86
C ASP A 437 -11.76 -10.03 -9.06
N ILE A 438 -11.65 -9.96 -7.75
CA ILE A 438 -12.68 -9.69 -6.76
C ILE A 438 -12.83 -8.17 -6.65
N THR A 439 -14.05 -7.67 -6.80
CA THR A 439 -14.31 -6.22 -6.82
C THR A 439 -15.23 -5.76 -5.70
N LEU A 440 -15.92 -6.70 -5.06
CA LEU A 440 -16.95 -6.42 -4.08
C LEU A 440 -17.18 -7.63 -3.18
N ALA A 441 -17.30 -7.39 -1.88
CA ALA A 441 -17.78 -8.35 -0.91
C ALA A 441 -18.95 -7.80 -0.09
N LYS A 442 -19.81 -8.69 0.39
CA LYS A 442 -20.87 -8.40 1.35
C LYS A 442 -20.98 -9.49 2.40
N VAL A 443 -21.49 -9.12 3.56
CA VAL A 443 -21.85 -10.04 4.64
C VAL A 443 -23.27 -9.75 5.11
N ALA A 444 -24.03 -10.80 5.36
CA ALA A 444 -25.33 -10.73 6.02
C ALA A 444 -25.39 -11.78 7.13
N HIS A 445 -26.35 -11.67 8.04
CA HIS A 445 -26.57 -12.65 9.09
C HIS A 445 -28.05 -12.83 9.40
N ASP A 446 -28.39 -13.98 9.96
CA ASP A 446 -29.65 -14.21 10.66
C ASP A 446 -29.41 -14.88 12.02
N ASP A 447 -30.47 -15.38 12.65
CA ASP A 447 -30.39 -16.02 13.96
C ASP A 447 -29.48 -17.26 13.97
N ASN A 448 -29.27 -17.90 12.82
CA ASN A 448 -28.60 -19.19 12.71
C ASN A 448 -27.33 -19.16 11.85
N ASN A 449 -27.25 -18.25 10.88
CA ASN A 449 -26.26 -18.27 9.81
C ASN A 449 -25.60 -16.91 9.59
N ILE A 450 -24.38 -16.97 9.05
CA ILE A 450 -23.69 -15.85 8.41
C ILE A 450 -23.55 -16.19 6.92
N TYR A 451 -23.78 -15.19 6.09
CA TYR A 451 -23.75 -15.28 4.65
C TYR A 451 -22.59 -14.43 4.14
N PHE A 452 -21.69 -15.02 3.36
CA PHE A 452 -20.65 -14.26 2.66
C PHE A 452 -20.97 -14.23 1.17
N TYR A 453 -20.72 -13.09 0.54
CA TYR A 453 -20.93 -12.85 -0.88
C TYR A 453 -19.74 -12.13 -1.49
N ALA A 454 -19.41 -12.47 -2.72
CA ALA A 454 -18.45 -11.72 -3.53
C ALA A 454 -18.91 -11.56 -4.98
N GLU A 455 -18.47 -10.48 -5.61
CA GLU A 455 -18.54 -10.26 -7.06
C GLU A 455 -17.15 -10.10 -7.65
N THR A 456 -16.97 -10.66 -8.84
CA THR A 456 -15.74 -10.56 -9.62
C THR A 456 -15.90 -9.63 -10.83
N ALA A 457 -14.81 -9.06 -11.32
CA ALA A 457 -14.77 -8.15 -12.47
C ALA A 457 -15.28 -8.78 -13.76
N ALA A 458 -15.03 -10.09 -13.92
CA ALA A 458 -15.47 -10.95 -15.01
C ALA A 458 -16.25 -12.16 -14.47
N PRO A 459 -17.00 -12.92 -15.29
CA PRO A 459 -17.65 -14.16 -14.85
C PRO A 459 -16.67 -15.11 -14.16
N LEU A 460 -17.12 -15.79 -13.11
CA LEU A 460 -16.30 -16.72 -12.33
C LEU A 460 -15.74 -17.80 -13.23
N THR A 461 -14.45 -18.10 -13.07
CA THR A 461 -13.86 -19.30 -13.67
C THR A 461 -14.44 -20.55 -13.02
N THR A 462 -14.32 -21.71 -13.67
CA THR A 462 -14.65 -22.96 -12.98
C THR A 462 -13.62 -23.25 -11.88
N PRO A 463 -14.01 -23.91 -10.78
CA PRO A 463 -13.10 -24.28 -9.68
C PRO A 463 -11.90 -25.12 -10.12
N THR A 464 -12.03 -25.82 -11.26
CA THR A 464 -10.99 -26.66 -11.87
C THR A 464 -10.24 -25.99 -13.02
N ALA A 465 -10.68 -24.82 -13.49
CA ALA A 465 -10.01 -24.10 -14.57
C ALA A 465 -8.81 -23.32 -14.03
N HIS A 466 -7.73 -23.40 -14.81
CA HIS A 466 -6.44 -22.74 -14.62
C HIS A 466 -5.53 -23.37 -13.58
N ASN A 467 -4.95 -24.50 -13.97
CA ASN A 467 -3.51 -24.68 -13.82
C ASN A 467 -2.89 -24.60 -15.23
N PRO A 468 -2.18 -23.52 -15.61
CA PRO A 468 -1.47 -23.45 -16.90
C PRO A 468 -0.40 -24.54 -17.07
N LEU A 469 -0.08 -25.29 -16.01
CA LEU A 469 0.79 -26.47 -16.06
C LEU A 469 0.03 -27.81 -16.20
N SER A 470 -1.30 -27.81 -16.38
CA SER A 470 -2.11 -29.04 -16.51
C SER A 470 -2.81 -29.19 -17.86
N SER A 471 -2.08 -29.05 -18.96
CA SER A 471 -2.47 -29.67 -20.23
C SER A 471 -2.50 -31.22 -20.19
N ALA A 472 -2.36 -31.84 -19.01
CA ALA A 472 -2.59 -33.25 -18.78
C ALA A 472 -3.95 -33.46 -18.11
N GLY A 473 -4.79 -34.30 -18.72
CA GLY A 473 -6.18 -34.54 -18.36
C GLY A 473 -6.43 -35.09 -16.94
N ALA A 474 -7.69 -35.43 -16.70
CA ALA A 474 -8.22 -36.01 -15.46
C ALA A 474 -7.22 -36.97 -14.78
N GLY A 475 -6.52 -36.46 -13.76
CA GLY A 475 -5.40 -37.15 -13.10
C GLY A 475 -4.34 -36.25 -12.46
N GLY A 476 -4.59 -34.93 -12.34
CA GLY A 476 -3.63 -33.99 -11.73
C GLY A 476 -3.41 -34.25 -10.23
N ASP A 477 -2.17 -34.03 -9.78
CA ASP A 477 -1.74 -34.09 -8.38
C ASP A 477 -2.65 -33.22 -7.49
N PRO A 478 -3.31 -33.79 -6.45
CA PRO A 478 -4.13 -33.04 -5.49
C PRO A 478 -3.39 -31.86 -4.85
N LYS A 479 -2.05 -31.89 -4.78
CA LYS A 479 -1.21 -30.80 -4.26
C LYS A 479 -1.09 -29.59 -5.21
N LYS A 480 -1.64 -29.67 -6.42
CA LYS A 480 -1.63 -28.62 -7.45
C LYS A 480 -2.99 -27.96 -7.68
N GLN A 481 -3.95 -28.13 -6.76
CA GLN A 481 -5.17 -27.33 -6.76
C GLN A 481 -4.83 -25.91 -6.31
N GLY A 482 -5.38 -24.89 -6.98
CA GLY A 482 -5.24 -23.49 -6.56
C GLY A 482 -6.30 -23.10 -5.53
N THR A 483 -6.12 -21.94 -4.91
CA THR A 483 -7.11 -21.32 -4.03
C THR A 483 -8.28 -20.77 -4.85
N TRP A 484 -9.45 -21.42 -4.91
CA TRP A 484 -10.61 -20.89 -5.66
C TRP A 484 -11.66 -20.27 -4.75
N MET A 485 -11.82 -18.95 -4.86
CA MET A 485 -12.79 -18.13 -4.12
C MET A 485 -12.96 -18.56 -2.65
N GLN A 486 -11.85 -18.66 -1.91
CA GLN A 486 -11.89 -19.02 -0.48
C GLN A 486 -12.18 -17.78 0.37
N VAL A 487 -12.71 -17.98 1.58
CA VAL A 487 -12.84 -16.90 2.57
C VAL A 487 -12.00 -17.25 3.78
N LEU A 488 -11.06 -16.39 4.14
CA LEU A 488 -10.34 -16.47 5.41
C LEU A 488 -11.14 -15.74 6.47
N VAL A 489 -11.32 -16.32 7.66
CA VAL A 489 -12.14 -15.73 8.72
C VAL A 489 -11.44 -15.81 10.07
N ASN A 490 -11.36 -14.66 10.75
CA ASN A 490 -10.97 -14.50 12.15
C ASN A 490 -12.22 -14.17 12.98
N THR A 491 -12.52 -14.98 13.99
CA THR A 491 -13.75 -14.87 14.80
C THR A 491 -13.50 -14.35 16.21
N ASP A 492 -12.25 -14.34 16.67
CA ASP A 492 -11.90 -13.91 18.02
C ASP A 492 -11.16 -12.57 18.08
N ASN A 493 -10.86 -11.98 16.91
CA ASN A 493 -10.09 -10.76 16.71
C ASN A 493 -8.67 -10.83 17.33
N LYS A 494 -8.08 -12.03 17.40
CA LYS A 494 -6.74 -12.30 17.92
C LYS A 494 -5.89 -13.04 16.89
N GLN A 495 -4.64 -13.34 17.28
CA GLN A 495 -3.70 -14.15 16.50
C GLN A 495 -3.67 -15.62 16.96
N THR A 496 -4.83 -16.20 17.27
CA THR A 496 -4.91 -17.59 17.76
C THR A 496 -4.89 -18.61 16.60
N GLY A 497 -5.48 -18.27 15.46
CA GLY A 497 -5.46 -19.05 14.21
C GLY A 497 -4.20 -18.85 13.33
N TRP A 498 -4.22 -19.42 12.12
CA TRP A 498 -3.15 -19.28 11.12
C TRP A 498 -3.06 -17.82 10.67
N TYR A 499 -2.01 -17.10 11.08
CA TYR A 499 -1.91 -15.64 10.97
C TYR A 499 -3.15 -14.88 11.51
N GLY A 500 -3.85 -15.48 12.49
CA GLY A 500 -5.12 -14.97 13.04
C GLY A 500 -6.37 -15.54 12.40
N TYR A 501 -6.30 -16.25 11.28
CA TYR A 501 -7.47 -16.88 10.68
C TYR A 501 -7.81 -18.21 11.34
N ASP A 502 -8.98 -18.25 11.96
CA ASP A 502 -9.53 -19.42 12.65
C ASP A 502 -10.15 -20.43 11.68
N TYR A 503 -10.65 -19.94 10.54
CA TYR A 503 -11.40 -20.73 9.57
C TYR A 503 -11.06 -20.38 8.13
N ILE A 504 -11.19 -21.38 7.24
CA ILE A 504 -11.25 -21.21 5.79
C ILE A 504 -12.59 -21.72 5.30
N ILE A 505 -13.38 -20.85 4.70
CA ILE A 505 -14.60 -21.21 3.98
C ILE A 505 -14.26 -21.51 2.53
N ASN A 506 -14.94 -22.48 1.93
CA ASN A 506 -14.69 -22.96 0.57
C ASN A 506 -13.26 -23.50 0.37
N LYS A 507 -12.64 -24.04 1.43
CA LYS A 507 -11.30 -24.64 1.33
C LYS A 507 -11.22 -25.66 0.19
N GLU A 508 -12.26 -26.47 0.05
CA GLU A 508 -12.40 -27.48 -1.01
C GLU A 508 -13.78 -27.39 -1.64
N TRP A 509 -13.85 -26.88 -2.87
CA TRP A 509 -15.07 -26.94 -3.67
C TRP A 509 -15.51 -28.39 -3.86
N GLN A 510 -16.78 -28.69 -3.59
CA GLN A 510 -17.32 -30.04 -3.76
C GLN A 510 -18.08 -30.15 -5.09
N GLN A 511 -19.20 -29.43 -5.19
CA GLN A 511 -20.09 -29.47 -6.35
C GLN A 511 -20.99 -28.23 -6.34
N PRO A 512 -21.67 -27.90 -7.46
CA PRO A 512 -22.68 -26.85 -7.44
C PRO A 512 -23.67 -27.06 -6.28
N GLY A 513 -23.86 -26.02 -5.46
CA GLY A 513 -24.73 -26.06 -4.29
C GLY A 513 -24.03 -26.40 -2.96
N THR A 514 -22.79 -26.89 -2.94
CA THR A 514 -22.12 -27.32 -1.71
C THR A 514 -20.61 -27.12 -1.72
N THR A 515 -20.07 -26.61 -0.61
CA THR A 515 -18.63 -26.49 -0.35
C THR A 515 -18.28 -26.86 1.10
N THR A 516 -17.03 -26.64 1.53
CA THR A 516 -16.54 -26.97 2.88
C THR A 516 -16.31 -25.74 3.77
N LEU A 517 -16.39 -25.97 5.08
CA LEU A 517 -15.82 -25.12 6.12
C LEU A 517 -14.67 -25.89 6.78
N ALA A 518 -13.49 -25.29 6.84
CA ALA A 518 -12.33 -25.83 7.51
C ALA A 518 -11.93 -24.96 8.70
N LYS A 519 -11.42 -25.59 9.76
CA LYS A 519 -10.94 -24.93 10.98
C LYS A 519 -9.42 -25.06 11.09
N ALA A 520 -8.77 -24.00 11.54
CA ALA A 520 -7.35 -23.99 11.86
C ALA A 520 -7.08 -24.90 13.06
N MET A 521 -6.15 -25.83 12.87
CA MET A 521 -5.65 -26.74 13.88
C MET A 521 -4.19 -26.41 14.13
N LYS A 522 -3.82 -26.28 15.40
CA LYS A 522 -2.46 -25.93 15.81
C LYS A 522 -1.75 -27.15 16.35
N ASP A 523 -0.61 -27.49 15.76
CA ASP A 523 0.33 -28.47 16.28
C ASP A 523 1.70 -27.81 16.49
N GLY A 524 2.02 -27.52 17.75
CA GLY A 524 3.20 -26.72 18.09
C GLY A 524 3.17 -25.32 17.45
N LYS A 525 4.08 -25.08 16.50
CA LYS A 525 4.19 -23.82 15.74
C LYS A 525 3.55 -23.90 14.35
N GLU A 526 3.11 -25.09 13.94
CA GLU A 526 2.53 -25.31 12.62
C GLU A 526 1.00 -25.23 12.71
N TYR A 527 0.41 -24.78 11.60
CA TYR A 527 -1.03 -24.76 11.42
C TYR A 527 -1.40 -25.66 10.24
N SER A 528 -2.46 -26.42 10.43
CA SER A 528 -3.16 -27.15 9.37
C SER A 528 -4.64 -26.76 9.38
N PHE A 529 -5.38 -27.14 8.34
CA PHE A 529 -6.81 -26.89 8.25
C PHE A 529 -7.58 -28.18 8.05
N GLU A 530 -8.51 -28.47 8.96
CA GLU A 530 -9.36 -29.66 8.90
C GLU A 530 -10.78 -29.27 8.49
N ASN A 531 -11.34 -29.96 7.49
CA ASN A 531 -12.75 -29.77 7.09
C ASN A 531 -13.67 -30.25 8.21
N ILE A 532 -14.47 -29.35 8.78
CA ILE A 532 -15.38 -29.63 9.89
C ILE A 532 -16.85 -29.67 9.48
N ALA A 533 -17.22 -29.11 8.33
CA ALA A 533 -18.59 -29.14 7.83
C ALA A 533 -18.67 -29.03 6.30
N ARG A 534 -19.77 -29.53 5.75
CA ARG A 534 -20.24 -29.19 4.40
C ARG A 534 -21.33 -28.13 4.51
N ILE A 535 -21.24 -27.12 3.66
CA ILE A 535 -22.07 -25.93 3.75
C ILE A 535 -22.66 -25.54 2.39
N PRO A 536 -23.86 -24.93 2.34
CA PRO A 536 -24.45 -24.47 1.10
C PRO A 536 -23.65 -23.36 0.44
N CYS A 537 -23.61 -23.36 -0.88
CA CYS A 537 -23.06 -22.27 -1.69
C CYS A 537 -23.85 -22.10 -2.99
N ALA A 538 -23.75 -20.94 -3.62
CA ALA A 538 -24.37 -20.70 -4.92
C ALA A 538 -23.46 -19.81 -5.78
N THR A 539 -23.50 -20.00 -7.09
CA THR A 539 -22.82 -19.16 -8.07
C THR A 539 -23.79 -18.68 -9.14
N ASN A 540 -23.56 -17.50 -9.69
CA ASN A 540 -24.32 -16.96 -10.82
C ASN A 540 -23.47 -15.92 -11.57
N GLY A 541 -22.96 -16.28 -12.75
CA GLY A 541 -22.09 -15.39 -13.53
C GLY A 541 -20.82 -15.02 -12.76
N ASN A 542 -20.69 -13.76 -12.39
CA ASN A 542 -19.57 -13.20 -11.62
C ASN A 542 -19.80 -13.21 -10.10
N LYS A 543 -20.80 -13.93 -9.60
CA LYS A 543 -21.26 -13.85 -8.20
C LYS A 543 -21.14 -15.19 -7.50
N ILE A 544 -20.67 -15.18 -6.26
CA ILE A 544 -20.63 -16.34 -5.37
C ILE A 544 -21.20 -15.97 -4.01
N MET A 545 -21.89 -16.91 -3.37
CA MET A 545 -22.20 -16.84 -1.95
C MET A 545 -21.99 -18.18 -1.24
N VAL A 546 -21.76 -18.11 0.07
CA VAL A 546 -21.64 -19.26 0.97
C VAL A 546 -22.45 -19.00 2.23
N VAL A 547 -23.08 -20.06 2.77
CA VAL A 547 -23.92 -20.01 3.98
C VAL A 547 -23.23 -20.78 5.09
N VAL A 548 -22.91 -20.12 6.21
CA VAL A 548 -22.16 -20.74 7.31
C VAL A 548 -22.96 -20.68 8.60
N PRO A 549 -23.24 -21.81 9.26
CA PRO A 549 -23.86 -21.80 10.58
C PRO A 549 -23.00 -21.03 11.59
N ARG A 550 -23.61 -20.10 12.33
CA ARG A 550 -22.93 -19.30 13.38
C ARG A 550 -22.25 -20.18 14.41
N SER A 551 -22.92 -21.26 14.82
CA SER A 551 -22.39 -22.24 15.76
C SER A 551 -21.14 -22.97 15.26
N ALA A 552 -21.01 -23.18 13.94
CA ALA A 552 -19.82 -23.81 13.35
C ALA A 552 -18.59 -22.88 13.39
N LEU A 553 -18.83 -21.56 13.37
CA LEU A 553 -17.82 -20.52 13.59
C LEU A 553 -17.58 -20.22 15.08
N GLY A 554 -18.24 -20.94 15.99
CA GLY A 554 -18.13 -20.68 17.43
C GLY A 554 -18.83 -19.39 17.89
N ILE A 555 -19.64 -18.77 17.04
CA ILE A 555 -20.35 -17.52 17.32
C ILE A 555 -21.70 -17.87 17.94
N ASN A 556 -21.80 -17.76 19.26
CA ASN A 556 -23.04 -18.04 20.01
C ASN A 556 -23.72 -16.76 20.55
N SER A 557 -23.08 -15.61 20.44
CA SER A 557 -23.61 -14.32 20.88
C SER A 557 -24.44 -13.65 19.79
N ASP A 558 -25.46 -12.88 20.20
CA ASP A 558 -26.25 -12.03 19.30
C ASP A 558 -25.42 -10.90 18.67
N ASN A 559 -24.36 -10.46 19.36
CA ASN A 559 -23.36 -9.59 18.80
C ASN A 559 -22.34 -10.41 18.01
N ILE A 560 -22.23 -10.14 16.72
CA ILE A 560 -21.28 -10.73 15.79
C ILE A 560 -20.13 -9.75 15.61
N SER A 561 -18.90 -10.23 15.74
CA SER A 561 -17.70 -9.50 15.36
C SER A 561 -16.73 -10.48 14.73
N LEU A 562 -16.34 -10.22 13.50
CA LEU A 562 -15.37 -11.03 12.77
C LEU A 562 -14.57 -10.17 11.80
N GLN A 563 -13.45 -10.71 11.34
CA GLN A 563 -12.62 -10.16 10.27
C GLN A 563 -12.56 -11.20 9.16
N PHE A 564 -12.64 -10.77 7.91
CA PHE A 564 -12.62 -11.68 6.79
C PHE A 564 -12.00 -11.07 5.54
N LYS A 565 -11.59 -11.95 4.63
CA LYS A 565 -11.26 -11.59 3.26
C LYS A 565 -11.55 -12.72 2.30
N TRP A 566 -11.82 -12.34 1.05
CA TRP A 566 -11.88 -13.29 -0.06
C TRP A 566 -10.50 -13.42 -0.69
N ILE A 567 -10.16 -14.63 -1.13
CA ILE A 567 -8.90 -14.92 -1.82
C ILE A 567 -9.13 -15.84 -3.03
N ASP A 568 -8.44 -15.58 -4.13
CA ASP A 568 -8.43 -16.43 -5.32
C ASP A 568 -7.06 -16.47 -5.98
N SER A 569 -6.55 -17.65 -6.29
CA SER A 569 -5.31 -17.85 -7.02
C SER A 569 -5.32 -19.18 -7.77
N THR A 570 -4.58 -19.25 -8.88
CA THR A 570 -4.28 -20.53 -9.55
C THR A 570 -3.28 -21.39 -8.77
N THR A 571 -2.60 -20.83 -7.77
CA THR A 571 -1.72 -21.53 -6.83
C THR A 571 -2.34 -21.56 -5.42
N ASN A 572 -1.80 -22.43 -4.56
CA ASN A 572 -2.19 -22.44 -3.15
C ASN A 572 -1.55 -21.27 -2.41
N ILE A 573 -2.35 -20.56 -1.63
CA ILE A 573 -1.91 -19.55 -0.68
C ILE A 573 -1.68 -20.24 0.67
N ASN A 574 -0.41 -20.34 1.07
CA ASN A 574 0.04 -21.02 2.30
C ASN A 574 0.83 -20.11 3.25
N THR A 575 1.10 -18.87 2.83
CA THR A 575 1.85 -17.86 3.60
C THR A 575 1.14 -16.52 3.55
N ILE A 576 1.40 -15.65 4.53
CA ILE A 576 0.81 -14.31 4.56
C ILE A 576 1.40 -13.43 3.43
N GLU A 577 2.66 -13.65 3.06
CA GLU A 577 3.34 -12.97 1.96
C GLU A 577 2.62 -13.18 0.62
N GLN A 578 2.07 -14.38 0.40
CA GLN A 578 1.32 -14.68 -0.83
C GLN A 578 0.04 -13.87 -0.95
N LEU A 579 -0.55 -13.37 0.14
CA LEU A 579 -1.70 -12.46 0.06
C LEU A 579 -1.36 -11.09 -0.56
N TYR A 580 -0.07 -10.76 -0.67
CA TYR A 580 0.40 -9.57 -1.39
C TYR A 580 0.80 -9.88 -2.84
N ILE A 581 1.08 -11.14 -3.16
CA ILE A 581 1.81 -11.53 -4.37
C ILE A 581 0.95 -12.36 -5.32
N ASP A 582 0.29 -13.40 -4.80
CA ASP A 582 -0.34 -14.43 -5.60
C ASP A 582 -1.84 -14.19 -5.72
N GLY A 583 -2.33 -14.20 -6.95
CA GLY A 583 -3.75 -14.11 -7.24
C GLY A 583 -4.33 -12.75 -6.86
N ASP A 584 -5.43 -12.83 -6.13
CA ASP A 584 -6.19 -11.73 -5.57
C ASP A 584 -6.48 -12.04 -4.09
N ALA A 585 -6.30 -11.03 -3.25
CA ALA A 585 -6.81 -11.02 -1.89
C ALA A 585 -7.56 -9.70 -1.70
N ALA A 586 -8.82 -9.79 -1.28
CA ALA A 586 -9.72 -8.63 -1.12
C ALA A 586 -10.02 -8.40 0.37
N PRO A 587 -9.35 -7.45 1.06
CA PRO A 587 -8.35 -6.51 0.52
C PRO A 587 -6.93 -7.07 0.52
N ILE A 588 -6.00 -6.45 -0.23
CA ILE A 588 -4.64 -6.99 -0.40
C ILE A 588 -3.90 -7.20 0.92
N GLY A 589 -3.14 -8.29 0.98
CA GLY A 589 -2.10 -8.47 1.99
C GLY A 589 -2.61 -8.92 3.35
N ARG A 590 -2.09 -8.35 4.44
CA ARG A 590 -2.55 -8.62 5.81
C ARG A 590 -3.87 -7.97 6.21
N PRO A 591 -4.21 -6.74 5.77
CA PRO A 591 -5.48 -6.11 6.13
C PRO A 591 -6.72 -6.95 5.78
N ASP A 592 -7.75 -6.90 6.63
CA ASP A 592 -9.02 -7.61 6.49
C ASP A 592 -10.21 -6.65 6.48
N PHE A 593 -11.35 -7.10 5.94
CA PHE A 593 -12.63 -6.43 6.15
C PHE A 593 -13.23 -6.79 7.51
N PRO A 594 -13.56 -5.81 8.36
CA PRO A 594 -14.29 -6.07 9.59
C PRO A 594 -15.80 -6.15 9.36
N TYR A 595 -16.46 -7.13 9.97
CA TYR A 595 -17.92 -7.19 10.06
C TYR A 595 -18.36 -7.19 11.52
N ILE A 596 -19.23 -6.24 11.87
CA ILE A 596 -19.84 -6.13 13.20
C ILE A 596 -21.35 -6.07 13.00
N ALA A 597 -22.07 -6.93 13.72
CA ALA A 597 -23.52 -6.91 13.76
C ALA A 597 -24.05 -7.15 15.18
N GLY A 598 -25.26 -6.70 15.47
CA GLY A 598 -25.89 -6.93 16.76
C GLY A 598 -26.94 -5.90 17.13
N SER A 599 -27.54 -6.09 18.30
CA SER A 599 -28.52 -5.16 18.85
C SER A 599 -27.77 -3.92 19.36
N ASN A 600 -28.05 -2.73 18.82
CA ASN A 600 -27.61 -1.48 19.43
C ASN A 600 -28.28 -1.35 20.81
N HIS A 601 -27.62 -1.81 21.87
CA HIS A 601 -27.90 -1.32 23.21
C HIS A 601 -27.31 0.09 23.29
N LYS A 602 -28.17 1.08 23.05
CA LYS A 602 -27.92 2.46 23.45
C LYS A 602 -27.69 2.55 24.95
#